data_AF-A0A2Z2NLJ2-F1
#
_entry.id   AF-A0A2Z2NLJ2-F1
#
_cell.length_a   1.000
_cell.length_b   1.000
_cell.length_c   1.000
_cell.angle_alpha   90.00
_cell.angle_beta   90.00
_cell.angle_gamma   90.00
#
_symmetry.space_group_name_H-M   'P 1'
#
loop_
_entity.id
_entity.type
_entity.pdbx_description
1 polymer ?
#
loop_
_entity_poly.entity_id
_entity_poly.type
_entity_poly.pdbx_seq_one_letter_code
_entity_poly.pdbx_strand_id
1 'polypeptide(L)'
;MIGNTDDILARYQANALPSLADDASTEQLTTWAEALQLLRGEQLQADLEVLDSGTVGPQDANRVKRWITGNFQQQINDRISGQITARQSTLRDAHILAEMILDISDDDRMRIYNFAYGENGDDNQNRLAAGVRANEQMTLLANYFPDTTDTSLKDSATLIESAALRFQIMRKEATQTADELAKTPKKERPKRPEFLQGIEQELYHGGSYIGSISSKGTVVIESTDVGSITTDGRVWVRGNDAGSIEPNGQVWRNGTQVGLVEIAGDGGFWIDGNKNGAVAPYSGEWKRAAIVFVESWPMYDHSRLINHDCAHRT
;
A
#
# COMPACT_ATOMS: atom_id res chain seq x y z
N MET A 1 -14.01 54.05 36.43
CA MET A 1 -14.26 52.78 35.74
C MET A 1 -13.04 52.48 34.89
N ILE A 2 -12.15 51.61 35.35
CA ILE A 2 -10.87 51.23 34.73
C ILE A 2 -11.06 49.79 34.22
N GLY A 3 -11.91 49.58 33.22
CA GLY A 3 -12.35 48.23 32.84
C GLY A 3 -12.56 47.97 31.35
N ASN A 4 -12.31 48.92 30.45
CA ASN A 4 -12.58 48.68 29.02
C ASN A 4 -11.35 48.22 28.23
N THR A 5 -10.16 48.76 28.51
CA THR A 5 -8.97 48.44 27.71
C THR A 5 -8.32 47.11 28.10
N ASP A 6 -8.27 46.81 29.39
CA ASP A 6 -7.67 45.58 29.91
C ASP A 6 -8.48 44.34 29.49
N ASP A 7 -9.81 44.45 29.46
CA ASP A 7 -10.71 43.38 29.01
C ASP A 7 -10.58 43.11 27.50
N ILE A 8 -10.44 44.16 26.69
CA ILE A 8 -10.13 44.04 25.26
C ILE A 8 -8.77 43.37 25.11
N LEU A 9 -7.73 43.90 25.77
CA LEU A 9 -6.39 43.34 25.69
C LEU A 9 -6.35 41.87 26.11
N ALA A 10 -7.10 41.48 27.14
CA ALA A 10 -7.22 40.09 27.60
C ALA A 10 -7.82 39.16 26.53
N ARG A 11 -8.83 39.61 25.77
CA ARG A 11 -9.39 38.85 24.63
C ARG A 11 -8.40 38.67 23.49
N TYR A 12 -7.60 39.69 23.20
CA TYR A 12 -6.66 39.69 22.07
C TYR A 12 -5.24 39.30 22.47
N GLN A 13 -5.06 38.51 23.54
CA GLN A 13 -3.76 37.93 23.88
C GLN A 13 -3.50 36.66 23.06
N ALA A 14 -2.23 36.40 22.72
CA ALA A 14 -1.86 35.23 21.92
C ALA A 14 -2.25 33.88 22.57
N ASN A 15 -2.25 33.82 23.89
CA ASN A 15 -2.65 32.67 24.70
C ASN A 15 -4.19 32.56 24.91
N ALA A 16 -4.95 33.60 24.57
CA ALA A 16 -6.42 33.60 24.62
C ALA A 16 -7.05 33.10 23.31
N LEU A 17 -6.24 32.95 22.24
CA LEU A 17 -6.71 32.40 20.96
C LEU A 17 -7.24 30.96 21.13
N PRO A 18 -8.45 30.66 20.63
CA PRO A 18 -8.99 29.31 20.62
C PRO A 18 -8.01 28.30 20.01
N SER A 19 -7.69 27.26 20.78
CA SER A 19 -6.93 26.10 20.32
C SER A 19 -7.86 24.98 19.89
N LEU A 20 -7.46 24.21 18.89
CA LEU A 20 -8.15 23.00 18.45
C LEU A 20 -7.17 21.83 18.53
N ALA A 21 -7.65 20.69 19.06
CA ALA A 21 -6.88 19.45 19.07
C ALA A 21 -6.83 18.82 17.66
N ASP A 22 -5.81 18.00 17.40
CA ASP A 22 -5.63 17.34 16.10
C ASP A 22 -6.76 16.34 15.78
N ASP A 23 -7.34 15.71 16.81
CA ASP A 23 -8.44 14.73 16.72
C ASP A 23 -9.82 15.33 17.04
N ALA A 24 -9.95 16.66 16.98
CA ALA A 24 -11.18 17.35 17.37
C ALA A 24 -12.42 16.87 16.60
N SER A 25 -13.52 16.74 17.33
CA SER A 25 -14.84 16.42 16.76
C SER A 25 -15.35 17.57 15.88
N THR A 26 -16.35 17.28 15.04
CA THR A 26 -17.02 18.30 14.23
C THR A 26 -17.65 19.39 15.11
N GLU A 27 -18.20 19.03 16.27
CA GLU A 27 -18.75 20.00 17.23
C GLU A 27 -17.68 20.92 17.80
N GLN A 28 -16.53 20.38 18.20
CA GLN A 28 -15.40 21.17 18.68
C GLN A 28 -14.84 22.09 17.59
N LEU A 29 -14.80 21.61 16.35
CA LEU A 29 -14.42 22.41 15.19
C LEU A 29 -15.41 23.57 14.95
N THR A 30 -16.72 23.32 15.07
CA THR A 30 -17.75 24.36 14.97
C THR A 30 -17.55 25.45 16.01
N THR A 31 -17.45 25.08 17.30
CA THR A 31 -17.25 26.05 18.39
C THR A 31 -15.97 26.85 18.19
N TRP A 32 -14.90 26.19 17.75
CA TRP A 32 -13.64 26.86 17.44
C TRP A 32 -13.78 27.85 16.27
N ALA A 33 -14.45 27.46 15.18
CA ALA A 33 -14.65 28.31 14.02
C ALA A 33 -15.53 29.52 14.35
N GLU A 34 -16.61 29.34 15.12
CA GLU A 34 -17.48 30.41 15.61
C GLU A 34 -16.71 31.43 16.46
N ALA A 35 -15.90 30.94 17.40
CA ALA A 35 -15.10 31.80 18.26
C ALA A 35 -14.11 32.66 17.45
N LEU A 36 -13.46 32.07 16.44
CA LEU A 36 -12.58 32.83 15.54
C LEU A 36 -13.35 33.81 14.65
N GLN A 37 -14.52 33.44 14.15
CA GLN A 37 -15.35 34.32 13.32
C GLN A 37 -15.80 35.56 14.11
N LEU A 38 -16.18 35.40 15.39
CA LEU A 38 -16.50 36.52 16.28
C LEU A 38 -15.30 37.48 16.41
N LEU A 39 -14.11 36.95 16.71
CA LEU A 39 -12.86 37.73 16.88
C LEU A 39 -12.36 38.43 15.61
N ARG A 40 -12.95 38.11 14.44
CA ARG A 40 -12.68 38.78 13.15
C ARG A 40 -13.83 39.67 12.68
N GLY A 41 -15.02 39.53 13.27
CA GLY A 41 -16.26 40.15 12.82
C GLY A 41 -16.89 41.00 13.91
N GLU A 42 -18.04 40.57 14.41
CA GLU A 42 -18.88 41.38 15.32
C GLU A 42 -18.15 41.78 16.61
N GLN A 43 -17.40 40.88 17.24
CA GLN A 43 -16.66 41.19 18.47
C GLN A 43 -15.53 42.19 18.19
N LEU A 44 -14.81 42.02 17.07
CA LEU A 44 -13.78 42.97 16.65
C LEU A 44 -14.37 44.36 16.44
N GLN A 45 -15.49 44.46 15.73
CA GLN A 45 -16.16 45.72 15.46
C GLN A 45 -16.64 46.42 16.76
N ALA A 46 -17.27 45.67 17.66
CA ALA A 46 -17.69 46.19 18.96
C ALA A 46 -16.50 46.68 19.81
N ASP A 47 -15.40 45.93 19.85
CA ASP A 47 -14.19 46.35 20.58
C ASP A 47 -13.53 47.59 19.94
N LEU A 48 -13.55 47.72 18.61
CA LEU A 48 -13.07 48.92 17.91
C LEU A 48 -13.91 50.15 18.26
N GLU A 49 -15.24 50.03 18.30
CA GLU A 49 -16.16 51.11 18.70
C GLU A 49 -15.90 51.58 20.14
N VAL A 50 -15.63 50.65 21.06
CA VAL A 50 -15.23 50.99 22.43
C VAL A 50 -13.93 51.79 22.43
N LEU A 51 -12.94 51.40 21.62
CA LEU A 51 -11.68 52.13 21.51
C LEU A 51 -11.81 53.47 20.77
N ASP A 52 -12.87 53.68 19.99
CA ASP A 52 -13.22 54.95 19.32
C ASP A 52 -14.07 55.89 20.20
N SER A 53 -14.72 55.38 21.24
CA SER A 53 -15.63 56.14 22.12
C SER A 53 -14.97 57.28 22.92
N GLY A 54 -13.64 57.37 22.94
CA GLY A 54 -12.89 58.35 23.74
C GLY A 54 -12.78 58.01 25.22
N THR A 55 -13.28 56.86 25.66
CA THR A 55 -13.16 56.36 27.04
C THR A 55 -11.77 55.82 27.39
N VAL A 56 -10.94 55.57 26.37
CA VAL A 56 -9.55 55.09 26.47
C VAL A 56 -8.61 56.19 25.97
N GLY A 57 -7.44 56.33 26.61
CA GLY A 57 -6.41 57.28 26.17
C GLY A 57 -6.06 57.09 24.68
N PRO A 58 -5.95 58.16 23.85
CA PRO A 58 -5.77 58.03 22.41
C PRO A 58 -4.53 57.23 21.99
N GLN A 59 -3.43 57.32 22.76
CA GLN A 59 -2.21 56.58 22.48
C GLN A 59 -2.41 55.07 22.69
N ASP A 60 -3.01 54.68 23.81
CA ASP A 60 -3.30 53.28 24.14
C ASP A 60 -4.33 52.69 23.17
N ALA A 61 -5.40 53.44 22.89
CA ALA A 61 -6.41 53.03 21.92
C ALA A 61 -5.80 52.75 20.53
N ASN A 62 -4.94 53.64 20.04
CA ASN A 62 -4.28 53.46 18.74
C ASN A 62 -3.30 52.28 18.73
N ARG A 63 -2.58 52.04 19.83
CA ARG A 63 -1.70 50.88 19.98
C ARG A 63 -2.51 49.57 19.95
N VAL A 64 -3.60 49.49 20.72
CA VAL A 64 -4.48 48.32 20.75
C VAL A 64 -5.09 48.08 19.38
N LYS A 65 -5.66 49.11 18.72
CA LYS A 65 -6.21 48.99 17.36
C LYS A 65 -5.23 48.37 16.38
N ARG A 66 -4.00 48.90 16.30
CA ARG A 66 -2.96 48.36 15.40
C ARG A 66 -2.61 46.91 15.70
N TRP A 67 -2.61 46.53 16.96
CA TRP A 67 -2.38 45.14 17.36
C TRP A 67 -3.52 44.23 16.90
N ILE A 68 -4.76 44.58 17.24
CA ILE A 68 -5.94 43.72 17.02
C ILE A 68 -6.38 43.63 15.57
N THR A 69 -6.12 44.66 14.74
CA THR A 69 -6.42 44.65 13.30
C THR A 69 -5.24 44.20 12.44
N GLY A 70 -4.04 44.14 13.02
CA GLY A 70 -2.81 43.70 12.35
C GLY A 70 -2.38 42.31 12.80
N ASN A 71 -1.46 42.26 13.75
CA ASN A 71 -0.78 41.03 14.17
C ASN A 71 -1.77 39.98 14.69
N PHE A 72 -2.76 40.36 15.49
CA PHE A 72 -3.73 39.38 16.00
C PHE A 72 -4.58 38.75 14.89
N GLN A 73 -5.04 39.54 13.91
CA GLN A 73 -5.74 38.99 12.74
C GLN A 73 -4.85 38.04 11.94
N GLN A 74 -3.57 38.36 11.80
CA GLN A 74 -2.61 37.46 11.17
C GLN A 74 -2.51 36.13 11.92
N GLN A 75 -2.43 36.15 13.25
CA GLN A 75 -2.40 34.93 14.07
C GLN A 75 -3.67 34.09 13.90
N ILE A 76 -4.84 34.72 13.78
CA ILE A 76 -6.08 34.00 13.47
C ILE A 76 -5.98 33.33 12.10
N ASN A 77 -5.56 34.09 11.08
CA ASN A 77 -5.40 33.57 9.72
C ASN A 77 -4.43 32.37 9.68
N ASP A 78 -3.29 32.47 10.36
CA ASP A 78 -2.29 31.39 10.41
C ASP A 78 -2.88 30.12 11.05
N ARG A 79 -3.69 30.25 12.11
CA ARG A 79 -4.37 29.10 12.74
C ARG A 79 -5.40 28.46 11.81
N ILE A 80 -6.20 29.27 11.12
CA ILE A 80 -7.17 28.80 10.13
C ILE A 80 -6.46 28.05 9.01
N SER A 81 -5.43 28.67 8.41
CA SER A 81 -4.64 28.07 7.36
C SER A 81 -3.97 26.77 7.80
N GLY A 82 -3.45 26.68 9.03
CA GLY A 82 -2.89 25.44 9.56
C GLY A 82 -3.90 24.30 9.64
N GLN A 83 -5.10 24.58 10.17
CA GLN A 83 -6.17 23.59 10.29
C GLN A 83 -6.71 23.13 8.93
N ILE A 84 -6.81 24.05 7.96
CA ILE A 84 -7.19 23.74 6.58
C ILE A 84 -6.13 22.88 5.90
N THR A 85 -4.85 23.27 6.02
CA THR A 85 -3.72 22.54 5.41
C THR A 85 -3.66 21.10 5.93
N ALA A 86 -3.84 20.90 7.23
CA ALA A 86 -3.84 19.56 7.83
C ALA A 86 -4.94 18.67 7.22
N ARG A 87 -6.17 19.18 7.12
CA ARG A 87 -7.32 18.44 6.57
C ARG A 87 -7.19 18.20 5.07
N GLN A 88 -6.65 19.17 4.32
CA GLN A 88 -6.33 18.98 2.91
C GLN A 88 -5.31 17.87 2.70
N SER A 89 -4.30 17.76 3.57
CA SER A 89 -3.33 16.65 3.51
C SER A 89 -4.02 15.31 3.72
N THR A 90 -4.85 15.19 4.77
CA THR A 90 -5.63 13.97 5.03
C THR A 90 -6.55 13.61 3.85
N LEU A 91 -7.18 14.61 3.24
CA LEU A 91 -8.07 14.41 2.10
C LEU A 91 -7.32 13.92 0.86
N ARG A 92 -6.13 14.47 0.57
CA ARG A 92 -5.26 14.00 -0.53
C ARG A 92 -4.78 12.56 -0.30
N ASP A 93 -4.37 12.23 0.92
CA ASP A 93 -3.92 10.87 1.26
C ASP A 93 -5.06 9.83 1.10
N ALA A 94 -6.28 10.21 1.47
CA ALA A 94 -7.47 9.38 1.28
C ALA A 94 -7.89 9.32 -0.20
N HIS A 95 -7.72 10.39 -0.97
CA HIS A 95 -7.99 10.41 -2.41
C HIS A 95 -7.11 9.42 -3.17
N ILE A 96 -5.79 9.44 -2.92
CA ILE A 96 -4.84 8.50 -3.53
C ILE A 96 -5.21 7.06 -3.16
N LEU A 97 -5.56 6.82 -1.89
CA LEU A 97 -6.04 5.51 -1.45
C LEU A 97 -7.33 5.09 -2.17
N ALA A 98 -8.26 6.03 -2.37
CA ALA A 98 -9.51 5.78 -3.08
C ALA A 98 -9.27 5.38 -4.54
N GLU A 99 -8.37 6.07 -5.25
CA GLU A 99 -7.96 5.70 -6.62
C GLU A 99 -7.37 4.28 -6.65
N MET A 100 -6.45 3.96 -5.73
CA MET A 100 -5.85 2.63 -5.64
C MET A 100 -6.90 1.55 -5.39
N ILE A 101 -7.87 1.82 -4.52
CA ILE A 101 -8.97 0.90 -4.27
C ILE A 101 -9.77 0.71 -5.54
N LEU A 102 -10.19 1.77 -6.21
CA LEU A 102 -11.05 1.65 -7.39
C LEU A 102 -10.34 1.04 -8.61
N ASP A 103 -9.00 1.08 -8.67
CA ASP A 103 -8.18 0.44 -9.72
C ASP A 103 -7.99 -1.07 -9.52
N ILE A 104 -8.15 -1.61 -8.30
CA ILE A 104 -8.01 -3.05 -8.07
C ILE A 104 -9.16 -3.79 -8.77
N SER A 105 -8.85 -4.65 -9.73
CA SER A 105 -9.84 -5.52 -10.38
C SER A 105 -10.51 -6.46 -9.38
N ASP A 106 -11.82 -6.70 -9.56
CA ASP A 106 -12.60 -7.65 -8.75
C ASP A 106 -12.08 -9.10 -8.88
N ASP A 107 -11.38 -9.42 -9.99
CA ASP A 107 -10.80 -10.76 -10.22
C ASP A 107 -9.45 -10.96 -9.50
N ASP A 108 -8.79 -9.88 -9.04
CA ASP A 108 -7.47 -9.94 -8.38
C ASP A 108 -7.60 -10.24 -6.88
N ARG A 109 -8.06 -11.45 -6.58
CA ARG A 109 -8.34 -11.92 -5.20
C ARG A 109 -7.17 -11.76 -4.25
N MET A 110 -5.93 -11.94 -4.72
CA MET A 110 -4.73 -11.83 -3.88
C MET A 110 -4.36 -10.38 -3.58
N ARG A 111 -4.53 -9.46 -4.54
CA ARG A 111 -4.36 -8.03 -4.28
C ARG A 111 -5.45 -7.52 -3.34
N ILE A 112 -6.70 -7.95 -3.51
CA ILE A 112 -7.80 -7.65 -2.57
C ILE A 112 -7.45 -8.14 -1.15
N TYR A 113 -7.00 -9.39 -1.01
CA TYR A 113 -6.57 -9.96 0.27
C TYR A 113 -5.46 -9.12 0.93
N ASN A 114 -4.37 -8.84 0.21
CA ASN A 114 -3.24 -8.08 0.75
C ASN A 114 -3.60 -6.65 1.16
N PHE A 115 -4.58 -6.06 0.47
CA PHE A 115 -4.98 -4.66 0.66
C PHE A 115 -6.06 -4.47 1.75
N ALA A 116 -6.93 -5.47 1.93
CA ALA A 116 -8.14 -5.35 2.75
C ALA A 116 -8.20 -6.32 3.96
N TYR A 117 -7.26 -7.27 4.08
CA TYR A 117 -7.17 -8.19 5.23
C TYR A 117 -6.24 -7.68 6.33
N GLY A 118 -6.51 -8.09 7.57
CA GLY A 118 -5.63 -7.85 8.72
C GLY A 118 -5.36 -6.38 9.00
N GLU A 119 -4.16 -6.08 9.50
CA GLU A 119 -3.73 -4.73 9.88
C GLU A 119 -3.79 -3.75 8.69
N ASN A 120 -3.36 -4.18 7.50
CA ASN A 120 -3.47 -3.37 6.28
C ASN A 120 -4.94 -2.96 6.00
N GLY A 121 -5.86 -3.89 6.22
CA GLY A 121 -7.30 -3.64 6.07
C GLY A 121 -7.82 -2.60 7.06
N ASP A 122 -7.40 -2.70 8.32
CA ASP A 122 -7.80 -1.77 9.38
C ASP A 122 -7.21 -0.38 9.15
N ASP A 123 -5.93 -0.28 8.78
CA ASP A 123 -5.26 0.98 8.47
C ASP A 123 -5.89 1.69 7.28
N ASN A 124 -6.15 0.96 6.19
CA ASN A 124 -6.80 1.53 5.01
C ASN A 124 -8.25 1.96 5.30
N GLN A 125 -8.99 1.21 6.12
CA GLN A 125 -10.32 1.64 6.56
C GLN A 125 -10.26 2.94 7.39
N ASN A 126 -9.30 3.04 8.30
CA ASN A 126 -9.10 4.23 9.13
C ASN A 126 -8.73 5.45 8.28
N ARG A 127 -7.88 5.27 7.27
CA ARG A 127 -7.51 6.33 6.31
C ARG A 127 -8.69 6.82 5.48
N LEU A 128 -9.53 5.92 4.98
CA LEU A 128 -10.77 6.31 4.26
C LEU A 128 -11.73 7.06 5.18
N ALA A 129 -11.96 6.55 6.40
CA ALA A 129 -12.82 7.21 7.38
C ALA A 129 -12.29 8.60 7.79
N ALA A 130 -10.97 8.74 7.92
CA ALA A 130 -10.32 10.03 8.16
C ALA A 130 -10.52 10.98 6.97
N GLY A 131 -10.43 10.48 5.74
CA GLY A 131 -10.73 11.25 4.51
C GLY A 131 -12.16 11.78 4.46
N VAL A 132 -13.15 10.93 4.76
CA VAL A 132 -14.56 11.34 4.82
C VAL A 132 -14.77 12.43 5.87
N ARG A 133 -14.26 12.22 7.09
CA ARG A 133 -14.34 13.25 8.16
C ARG A 133 -13.64 14.54 7.77
N ALA A 134 -12.45 14.46 7.17
CA ALA A 134 -11.72 15.63 6.72
C ALA A 134 -12.52 16.42 5.67
N ASN A 135 -13.22 15.74 4.77
CA ASN A 135 -14.10 16.38 3.78
C ASN A 135 -15.29 17.11 4.42
N GLU A 136 -15.96 16.48 5.38
CA GLU A 136 -17.06 17.12 6.14
C GLU A 136 -16.56 18.36 6.88
N GLN A 137 -15.43 18.25 7.56
CA GLN A 137 -14.79 19.34 8.29
C GLN A 137 -14.35 20.48 7.36
N MET A 138 -13.83 20.16 6.17
CA MET A 138 -13.48 21.17 5.16
C MET A 138 -14.70 21.92 4.65
N THR A 139 -15.82 21.22 4.43
CA THR A 139 -17.09 21.84 4.03
C THR A 139 -17.62 22.78 5.12
N LEU A 140 -17.51 22.37 6.39
CA LEU A 140 -17.85 23.21 7.52
C LEU A 140 -16.98 24.48 7.55
N LEU A 141 -15.66 24.32 7.46
CA LEU A 141 -14.73 25.46 7.47
C LEU A 141 -14.95 26.42 6.30
N ALA A 142 -15.34 25.91 5.13
CA ALA A 142 -15.68 26.75 3.98
C ALA A 142 -16.88 27.68 4.24
N ASN A 143 -17.82 27.28 5.10
CA ASN A 143 -18.96 28.13 5.48
C ASN A 143 -18.53 29.30 6.38
N TYR A 144 -17.57 29.07 7.27
CA TYR A 144 -17.05 30.11 8.17
C TYR A 144 -15.97 30.98 7.52
N PHE A 145 -15.15 30.39 6.65
CA PHE A 145 -13.95 30.99 6.07
C PHE A 145 -13.86 30.74 4.55
N PRO A 146 -14.80 31.29 3.75
CA PRO A 146 -14.93 30.97 2.32
C PRO A 146 -13.67 31.26 1.50
N ASP A 147 -12.94 32.33 1.85
CA ASP A 147 -11.73 32.78 1.15
C ASP A 147 -10.54 31.82 1.26
N THR A 148 -10.64 30.79 2.10
CA THR A 148 -9.55 29.85 2.40
C THR A 148 -9.76 28.46 1.77
N THR A 149 -10.83 28.29 1.00
CA THR A 149 -11.25 26.98 0.49
C THR A 149 -10.58 26.64 -0.84
N ASP A 150 -9.88 25.51 -0.90
CA ASP A 150 -9.32 24.96 -2.14
C ASP A 150 -10.40 24.16 -2.89
N THR A 151 -10.80 24.63 -4.06
CA THR A 151 -11.84 24.00 -4.89
C THR A 151 -11.34 22.78 -5.66
N SER A 152 -10.02 22.54 -5.74
CA SER A 152 -9.44 21.42 -6.48
C SER A 152 -9.80 20.05 -5.89
N LEU A 153 -10.22 20.00 -4.63
CA LEU A 153 -10.57 18.77 -3.93
C LEU A 153 -12.09 18.50 -3.88
N LYS A 154 -12.92 19.34 -4.53
CA LYS A 154 -14.39 19.18 -4.52
C LYS A 154 -14.86 17.78 -4.95
N ASP A 155 -14.19 17.20 -5.95
CA ASP A 155 -14.57 15.90 -6.50
C ASP A 155 -14.00 14.73 -5.67
N SER A 156 -13.12 15.00 -4.69
CA SER A 156 -12.52 13.97 -3.85
C SER A 156 -13.53 13.29 -2.93
N ALA A 157 -14.57 14.02 -2.51
CA ALA A 157 -15.61 13.50 -1.63
C ALA A 157 -16.28 12.24 -2.22
N THR A 158 -16.85 12.39 -3.41
CA THR A 158 -17.56 11.31 -4.11
C THR A 158 -16.67 10.11 -4.37
N LEU A 159 -15.40 10.35 -4.74
CA LEU A 159 -14.44 9.28 -4.99
C LEU A 159 -14.13 8.49 -3.70
N ILE A 160 -13.86 9.18 -2.60
CA ILE A 160 -13.53 8.57 -1.31
C ILE A 160 -14.74 7.80 -0.76
N GLU A 161 -15.95 8.34 -0.86
CA GLU A 161 -17.18 7.64 -0.44
C GLU A 161 -17.40 6.37 -1.27
N SER A 162 -17.24 6.45 -2.59
CA SER A 162 -17.35 5.29 -3.49
C SER A 162 -16.31 4.22 -3.17
N ALA A 163 -15.07 4.62 -2.93
CA ALA A 163 -14.01 3.71 -2.53
C ALA A 163 -14.26 3.10 -1.14
N ALA A 164 -14.79 3.87 -0.18
CA ALA A 164 -15.14 3.35 1.14
C ALA A 164 -16.21 2.25 1.06
N LEU A 165 -17.23 2.45 0.23
CA LEU A 165 -18.26 1.43 -0.04
C LEU A 165 -17.66 0.18 -0.69
N ARG A 166 -16.83 0.35 -1.74
CA ARG A 166 -16.13 -0.77 -2.38
C ARG A 166 -15.22 -1.51 -1.41
N PHE A 167 -14.50 -0.78 -0.57
CA PHE A 167 -13.56 -1.36 0.38
C PHE A 167 -14.26 -2.24 1.41
N GLN A 168 -15.49 -1.91 1.82
CA GLN A 168 -16.29 -2.79 2.68
C GLN A 168 -16.61 -4.15 2.01
N ILE A 169 -16.78 -4.17 0.69
CA ILE A 169 -16.96 -5.41 -0.08
C ILE A 169 -15.65 -6.18 -0.13
N MET A 170 -14.55 -5.51 -0.50
CA MET A 170 -13.20 -6.10 -0.51
C MET A 170 -12.82 -6.73 0.83
N ARG A 171 -13.18 -6.13 1.98
CA ARG A 171 -12.90 -6.70 3.30
C ARG A 171 -13.60 -8.05 3.51
N LYS A 172 -14.82 -8.22 3.00
CA LYS A 172 -15.55 -9.49 3.08
C LYS A 172 -14.87 -10.57 2.24
N GLU A 173 -14.48 -10.23 1.01
CA GLU A 173 -13.77 -11.13 0.10
C GLU A 173 -12.38 -11.51 0.61
N ALA A 174 -11.68 -10.54 1.20
CA ALA A 174 -10.38 -10.75 1.83
C ALA A 174 -10.49 -11.73 3.02
N THR A 175 -11.57 -11.65 3.79
CA THR A 175 -11.83 -12.61 4.89
C THR A 175 -12.10 -14.01 4.34
N GLN A 176 -12.91 -14.15 3.29
CA GLN A 176 -13.15 -15.44 2.64
C GLN A 176 -11.85 -16.04 2.07
N THR A 177 -11.02 -15.21 1.44
CA THR A 177 -9.72 -15.62 0.92
C THR A 177 -8.78 -16.05 2.05
N ALA A 178 -8.82 -15.37 3.21
CA ALA A 178 -8.08 -15.79 4.40
C ALA A 178 -8.51 -17.19 4.88
N ASP A 179 -9.81 -17.46 4.92
CA ASP A 179 -10.36 -18.75 5.34
C ASP A 179 -9.98 -19.88 4.38
N GLU A 180 -9.92 -19.60 3.08
CA GLU A 180 -9.42 -20.54 2.07
C GLU A 180 -7.93 -20.81 2.27
N LEU A 181 -7.11 -19.76 2.39
CA LEU A 181 -5.67 -19.88 2.62
C LEU A 181 -5.35 -20.60 3.94
N ALA A 182 -6.18 -20.45 4.97
CA ALA A 182 -6.02 -21.15 6.24
C ALA A 182 -6.26 -22.67 6.12
N LYS A 183 -7.07 -23.10 5.14
CA LYS A 183 -7.33 -24.51 4.82
C LYS A 183 -6.29 -25.10 3.87
N THR A 184 -5.54 -24.25 3.17
CA THR A 184 -4.42 -24.69 2.32
C THR A 184 -3.36 -25.37 3.17
N PRO A 185 -2.84 -26.55 2.76
CA PRO A 185 -1.76 -27.23 3.46
C PRO A 185 -0.60 -26.25 3.67
N LYS A 186 -0.26 -25.99 4.95
CA LYS A 186 0.83 -25.06 5.27
C LYS A 186 2.14 -25.67 4.82
N LYS A 187 2.93 -24.90 4.07
CA LYS A 187 4.31 -25.22 3.72
C LYS A 187 5.07 -25.64 4.98
N GLU A 188 5.50 -26.90 5.05
CA GLU A 188 6.41 -27.34 6.10
C GLU A 188 7.76 -26.67 5.86
N ARG A 189 8.15 -25.73 6.73
CA ARG A 189 9.48 -25.12 6.63
C ARG A 189 10.53 -26.21 6.88
N PRO A 190 11.50 -26.40 5.98
CA PRO A 190 12.54 -27.41 6.17
C PRO A 190 13.32 -27.10 7.46
N LYS A 191 13.31 -28.04 8.41
CA LYS A 191 14.27 -28.06 9.51
C LYS A 191 15.62 -28.47 8.91
N ARG A 192 16.58 -27.55 8.92
CA ARG A 192 17.95 -27.74 8.39
C ARG A 192 18.57 -29.03 8.94
N PRO A 193 19.21 -29.83 8.08
CA PRO A 193 20.66 -29.77 7.92
C PRO A 193 21.06 -29.50 6.46
N GLU A 194 22.34 -29.18 6.24
CA GLU A 194 22.96 -28.83 4.95
C GLU A 194 22.39 -29.65 3.77
N PHE A 195 21.54 -28.98 2.99
CA PHE A 195 20.61 -29.59 2.03
C PHE A 195 21.25 -29.83 0.64
N LEU A 196 22.44 -29.26 0.35
CA LEU A 196 23.19 -29.55 -0.87
C LEU A 196 24.55 -30.17 -0.55
N GLN A 197 24.80 -31.40 -0.97
CA GLN A 197 26.14 -31.73 -1.47
C GLN A 197 26.26 -31.19 -2.89
N GLY A 198 27.36 -30.52 -3.22
CA GLY A 198 27.57 -29.93 -4.55
C GLY A 198 27.86 -31.02 -5.57
N ILE A 199 26.87 -31.39 -6.38
CA ILE A 199 26.99 -32.39 -7.45
C ILE A 199 26.56 -31.73 -8.76
N GLU A 200 27.37 -31.90 -9.81
CA GLU A 200 27.07 -31.47 -11.19
C GLU A 200 26.13 -32.48 -11.88
N GLN A 201 25.21 -31.99 -12.72
CA GLN A 201 24.18 -32.82 -13.36
C GLN A 201 23.94 -32.40 -14.81
N GLU A 202 23.58 -33.35 -15.65
CA GLU A 202 23.12 -33.13 -17.03
C GLU A 202 21.59 -33.31 -17.12
N LEU A 203 20.94 -32.55 -18.00
CA LEU A 203 19.50 -32.50 -18.21
C LEU A 203 19.18 -33.04 -19.60
N TYR A 204 18.18 -33.92 -19.70
CA TYR A 204 17.74 -34.52 -20.95
C TYR A 204 16.21 -34.40 -21.11
N HIS A 205 15.73 -34.09 -22.31
CA HIS A 205 14.31 -34.09 -22.69
C HIS A 205 14.11 -34.93 -23.96
N GLY A 206 13.15 -35.85 -23.95
CA GLY A 206 12.92 -36.77 -25.09
C GLY A 206 14.12 -37.64 -25.47
N GLY A 207 15.08 -37.84 -24.55
CA GLY A 207 16.34 -38.54 -24.80
C GLY A 207 17.51 -37.67 -25.30
N SER A 208 17.28 -36.38 -25.53
CA SER A 208 18.30 -35.43 -26.00
C SER A 208 18.81 -34.55 -24.84
N TYR A 209 20.12 -34.30 -24.80
CA TYR A 209 20.73 -33.36 -23.83
C TYR A 209 20.23 -31.94 -24.09
N ILE A 210 19.82 -31.23 -23.03
CA ILE A 210 19.33 -29.86 -23.09
C ILE A 210 20.12 -28.89 -22.20
N GLY A 211 20.84 -29.38 -21.19
CA GLY A 211 21.53 -28.48 -20.26
C GLY A 211 22.18 -29.19 -19.09
N SER A 212 22.67 -28.41 -18.12
CA SER A 212 23.32 -28.90 -16.91
C SER A 212 23.02 -28.03 -15.70
N ILE A 213 23.23 -28.59 -14.52
CA ILE A 213 23.20 -27.89 -13.24
C ILE A 213 24.57 -28.04 -12.60
N SER A 214 25.22 -26.93 -12.26
CA SER A 214 26.52 -26.94 -11.60
C SER A 214 26.40 -27.38 -10.14
N SER A 215 27.53 -27.80 -9.55
CA SER A 215 27.63 -28.11 -8.12
C SER A 215 27.22 -26.96 -7.19
N LYS A 216 27.25 -25.72 -7.71
CA LYS A 216 26.82 -24.49 -7.02
C LYS A 216 25.35 -24.13 -7.26
N GLY A 217 24.64 -24.94 -8.05
CA GLY A 217 23.23 -24.74 -8.38
C GLY A 217 22.96 -23.84 -9.58
N THR A 218 23.98 -23.42 -10.34
CA THR A 218 23.78 -22.68 -11.61
C THR A 218 23.16 -23.60 -12.65
N VAL A 219 22.14 -23.15 -13.36
CA VAL A 219 21.45 -23.90 -14.41
C VAL A 219 21.87 -23.34 -15.76
N VAL A 220 22.46 -24.18 -16.61
CA VAL A 220 22.95 -23.82 -17.94
C VAL A 220 22.18 -24.63 -18.98
N ILE A 221 21.61 -23.97 -19.99
CA ILE A 221 20.88 -24.60 -21.10
C ILE A 221 21.48 -24.10 -22.40
N GLU A 222 21.83 -25.01 -23.31
CA GLU A 222 22.49 -24.68 -24.58
C GLU A 222 23.68 -23.71 -24.41
N SER A 223 24.45 -23.90 -23.33
CA SER A 223 25.59 -23.04 -22.93
C SER A 223 25.23 -21.62 -22.44
N THR A 224 23.97 -21.36 -22.12
CA THR A 224 23.49 -20.09 -21.53
C THR A 224 23.09 -20.29 -20.07
N ASP A 225 23.58 -19.44 -19.16
CA ASP A 225 23.09 -19.39 -17.78
C ASP A 225 21.65 -18.86 -17.76
N VAL A 226 20.72 -19.71 -17.36
CA VAL A 226 19.29 -19.40 -17.34
C VAL A 226 18.76 -19.20 -15.93
N GLY A 227 19.51 -19.58 -14.90
CA GLY A 227 19.00 -19.55 -13.53
C GLY A 227 19.92 -20.17 -12.48
N SER A 228 19.46 -20.15 -11.25
CA SER A 228 20.15 -20.80 -10.13
C SER A 228 19.18 -21.42 -9.14
N ILE A 229 19.61 -22.51 -8.51
CA ILE A 229 18.90 -23.17 -7.42
C ILE A 229 19.76 -22.99 -6.18
N THR A 230 19.17 -22.36 -5.18
CA THR A 230 19.83 -22.10 -3.91
C THR A 230 19.77 -23.31 -2.99
N THR A 231 20.61 -23.28 -1.94
CA THR A 231 20.77 -24.38 -1.00
C THR A 231 19.57 -24.64 -0.12
N ASP A 232 18.52 -23.84 -0.17
CA ASP A 232 17.26 -24.05 0.54
C ASP A 232 16.13 -24.47 -0.40
N GLY A 233 16.46 -24.79 -1.66
CA GLY A 233 15.49 -25.22 -2.67
C GLY A 233 14.82 -24.08 -3.42
N ARG A 234 15.18 -22.80 -3.19
CA ARG A 234 14.62 -21.68 -3.97
C ARG A 234 15.24 -21.57 -5.36
N VAL A 235 14.39 -21.37 -6.36
CA VAL A 235 14.74 -21.37 -7.78
C VAL A 235 14.62 -19.96 -8.32
N TRP A 236 15.68 -19.50 -8.98
CA TRP A 236 15.77 -18.21 -9.64
C TRP A 236 15.96 -18.42 -11.14
N VAL A 237 15.18 -17.75 -11.97
CA VAL A 237 15.30 -17.80 -13.44
C VAL A 237 15.55 -16.39 -13.93
N ARG A 238 16.70 -16.16 -14.57
CA ARG A 238 17.17 -14.84 -15.05
C ARG A 238 17.05 -13.73 -13.99
N GLY A 239 17.40 -14.05 -12.75
CA GLY A 239 17.38 -13.10 -11.62
C GLY A 239 16.02 -12.89 -10.97
N ASN A 240 14.94 -13.51 -11.46
CA ASN A 240 13.61 -13.46 -10.82
C ASN A 240 13.34 -14.73 -10.02
N ASP A 241 12.66 -14.58 -8.88
CA ASP A 241 12.21 -15.71 -8.08
C ASP A 241 11.12 -16.49 -8.83
N ALA A 242 11.42 -17.75 -9.17
CA ALA A 242 10.53 -18.61 -9.95
C ALA A 242 9.71 -19.56 -9.06
N GLY A 243 10.12 -19.73 -7.79
CA GLY A 243 9.47 -20.62 -6.83
C GLY A 243 10.43 -21.42 -5.97
N SER A 244 9.95 -22.49 -5.34
CA SER A 244 10.76 -23.39 -4.52
C SER A 244 10.44 -24.86 -4.73
N ILE A 245 11.46 -25.71 -4.52
CA ILE A 245 11.35 -27.17 -4.49
C ILE A 245 11.54 -27.61 -3.05
N GLU A 246 10.63 -28.45 -2.56
CA GLU A 246 10.68 -28.98 -1.21
C GLU A 246 11.34 -30.38 -1.16
N PRO A 247 11.87 -30.81 0.01
CA PRO A 247 12.53 -32.11 0.17
C PRO A 247 11.65 -33.32 -0.16
N ASN A 248 10.32 -33.17 -0.01
CA ASN A 248 9.33 -34.20 -0.32
C ASN A 248 8.96 -34.23 -1.82
N GLY A 249 9.68 -33.48 -2.66
CA GLY A 249 9.45 -33.40 -4.10
C GLY A 249 8.36 -32.40 -4.51
N GLN A 250 7.71 -31.71 -3.58
CA GLN A 250 6.69 -30.72 -3.94
C GLN A 250 7.31 -29.48 -4.57
N VAL A 251 6.66 -28.98 -5.63
CA VAL A 251 7.09 -27.82 -6.41
C VAL A 251 6.12 -26.68 -6.18
N TRP A 252 6.60 -25.52 -5.75
CA TRP A 252 5.77 -24.38 -5.37
C TRP A 252 6.10 -23.13 -6.21
N ARG A 253 5.07 -22.45 -6.72
CA ARG A 253 5.18 -21.16 -7.42
C ARG A 253 4.15 -20.19 -6.84
N ASN A 254 4.57 -18.99 -6.46
CA ASN A 254 3.70 -17.94 -5.91
C ASN A 254 2.78 -18.42 -4.76
N GLY A 255 3.26 -19.33 -3.92
CA GLY A 255 2.50 -19.88 -2.80
C GLY A 255 1.55 -21.03 -3.14
N THR A 256 1.49 -21.47 -4.40
CA THR A 256 0.68 -22.60 -4.87
C THR A 256 1.57 -23.79 -5.22
N GLN A 257 1.18 -25.00 -4.82
CA GLN A 257 1.85 -26.22 -5.30
C GLN A 257 1.48 -26.47 -6.76
N VAL A 258 2.47 -26.51 -7.65
CA VAL A 258 2.31 -26.67 -9.11
C VAL A 258 2.88 -27.99 -9.63
N GLY A 259 3.38 -28.85 -8.75
CA GLY A 259 3.93 -30.14 -9.15
C GLY A 259 4.38 -31.00 -7.99
N LEU A 260 4.68 -32.26 -8.30
CA LEU A 260 5.23 -33.24 -7.39
C LEU A 260 6.22 -34.13 -8.13
N VAL A 261 7.48 -34.08 -7.74
CA VAL A 261 8.50 -35.01 -8.21
C VAL A 261 8.48 -36.24 -7.31
N GLU A 262 7.80 -37.28 -7.77
CA GLU A 262 7.80 -38.58 -7.10
C GLU A 262 9.08 -39.35 -7.41
N ILE A 263 9.68 -39.94 -6.37
CA ILE A 263 10.86 -40.78 -6.48
C ILE A 263 10.41 -42.20 -6.85
N ALA A 264 10.33 -42.49 -8.14
CA ALA A 264 10.35 -43.87 -8.62
C ALA A 264 11.82 -44.31 -8.84
N GLY A 265 12.12 -45.58 -8.61
CA GLY A 265 13.48 -46.13 -8.74
C GLY A 265 14.10 -46.04 -10.15
N ASP A 266 13.36 -45.55 -11.14
CA ASP A 266 13.79 -45.28 -12.52
C ASP A 266 14.11 -43.80 -12.80
N GLY A 267 13.93 -42.90 -11.83
CA GLY A 267 14.18 -41.46 -11.99
C GLY A 267 13.15 -40.73 -12.85
N GLY A 268 11.94 -41.27 -13.05
CA GLY A 268 10.83 -40.55 -13.69
C GLY A 268 10.35 -39.33 -12.89
N PHE A 269 9.76 -38.32 -13.54
CA PHE A 269 9.08 -37.21 -12.85
C PHE A 269 7.70 -36.90 -13.45
N TRP A 270 6.81 -36.35 -12.62
CA TRP A 270 5.41 -36.07 -12.95
C TRP A 270 5.04 -34.61 -12.71
N ILE A 271 4.16 -34.08 -13.55
CA ILE A 271 3.52 -32.75 -13.40
C ILE A 271 2.03 -32.97 -13.65
N ASP A 272 1.18 -32.51 -12.74
CA ASP A 272 -0.28 -32.67 -12.81
C ASP A 272 -0.75 -34.12 -13.07
N GLY A 273 -0.04 -35.10 -12.50
CA GLY A 273 -0.36 -36.53 -12.63
C GLY A 273 0.14 -37.20 -13.91
N ASN A 274 0.78 -36.47 -14.83
CA ASN A 274 1.35 -37.03 -16.07
C ASN A 274 2.86 -37.20 -15.97
N LYS A 275 3.42 -38.30 -16.52
CA LYS A 275 4.88 -38.50 -16.59
C LYS A 275 5.46 -37.56 -17.65
N ASN A 276 6.37 -36.67 -17.26
CA ASN A 276 6.93 -35.64 -18.14
C ASN A 276 8.40 -35.91 -18.55
N GLY A 277 9.10 -36.82 -17.88
CA GLY A 277 10.45 -37.22 -18.29
C GLY A 277 11.13 -38.21 -17.34
N ALA A 278 12.44 -38.37 -17.51
CA ALA A 278 13.30 -39.21 -16.66
C ALA A 278 14.71 -38.63 -16.55
N VAL A 279 15.40 -38.88 -15.43
CA VAL A 279 16.76 -38.37 -15.18
C VAL A 279 17.73 -39.51 -14.86
N ALA A 280 18.87 -39.56 -15.55
CA ALA A 280 19.90 -40.59 -15.37
C ALA A 280 21.32 -40.00 -15.26
N PRO A 281 22.22 -40.58 -14.42
CA PRO A 281 21.98 -41.68 -13.46
C PRO A 281 21.16 -41.22 -12.25
N TYR A 282 20.48 -42.13 -11.55
CA TYR A 282 19.62 -41.83 -10.40
C TYR A 282 20.31 -42.09 -9.06
N SER A 283 20.36 -41.08 -8.17
CA SER A 283 21.02 -41.17 -6.85
C SER A 283 20.22 -40.52 -5.71
N GLY A 284 18.89 -40.45 -5.80
CA GLY A 284 18.05 -40.06 -4.66
C GLY A 284 17.92 -38.56 -4.37
N GLU A 285 18.38 -37.67 -5.25
CA GLU A 285 18.40 -36.22 -4.98
C GLU A 285 17.39 -35.40 -5.81
N TRP A 286 16.63 -34.57 -5.11
CA TRP A 286 15.48 -33.76 -5.52
C TRP A 286 15.81 -32.51 -6.37
N LYS A 287 17.09 -32.16 -6.56
CA LYS A 287 17.53 -31.01 -7.40
C LYS A 287 17.09 -31.10 -8.87
N ARG A 288 16.61 -32.28 -9.26
CA ARG A 288 16.07 -32.65 -10.58
C ARG A 288 14.71 -31.99 -10.88
N ALA A 289 14.00 -31.45 -9.87
CA ALA A 289 12.74 -30.76 -10.05
C ALA A 289 12.88 -29.34 -10.63
N ALA A 290 14.09 -28.80 -10.78
CA ALA A 290 14.30 -27.50 -11.40
C ALA A 290 13.89 -27.46 -12.87
N ILE A 291 13.91 -28.61 -13.56
CA ILE A 291 13.41 -28.75 -14.93
C ILE A 291 11.92 -28.37 -15.02
N VAL A 292 11.13 -28.62 -13.97
CA VAL A 292 9.71 -28.24 -13.89
C VAL A 292 9.55 -26.73 -13.98
N PHE A 293 10.42 -25.96 -13.34
CA PHE A 293 10.38 -24.49 -13.41
C PHE A 293 10.85 -23.95 -14.75
N VAL A 294 11.77 -24.63 -15.41
CA VAL A 294 12.28 -24.23 -16.73
C VAL A 294 11.25 -24.52 -17.84
N GLU A 295 10.64 -25.72 -17.85
CA GLU A 295 9.64 -26.09 -18.87
C GLU A 295 8.33 -25.31 -18.72
N SER A 296 7.96 -24.93 -17.50
CA SER A 296 6.73 -24.17 -17.22
C SER A 296 6.91 -22.64 -17.26
N TRP A 297 8.03 -22.13 -17.78
CA TRP A 297 8.27 -20.71 -17.99
C TRP A 297 7.94 -20.30 -19.45
N PRO A 298 7.27 -19.15 -19.66
CA PRO A 298 6.64 -18.79 -20.95
C PRO A 298 7.61 -18.41 -22.09
N MET A 299 8.92 -18.67 -21.97
CA MET A 299 9.87 -18.48 -23.07
C MET A 299 10.13 -19.72 -23.92
N TYR A 300 9.70 -20.92 -23.50
CA TYR A 300 9.71 -22.11 -24.36
C TYR A 300 8.38 -22.27 -25.12
N ASP A 301 8.06 -21.25 -25.91
CA ASP A 301 7.14 -21.43 -27.01
C ASP A 301 7.77 -22.41 -28.02
N HIS A 302 7.21 -23.61 -28.11
CA HIS A 302 7.64 -24.68 -29.02
C HIS A 302 7.48 -24.28 -30.50
N SER A 303 6.91 -23.10 -30.81
CA SER A 303 6.68 -22.60 -32.16
C SER A 303 7.94 -22.28 -32.98
N ARG A 304 9.14 -22.22 -32.37
CA ARG A 304 10.41 -21.94 -33.09
C ARG A 304 11.32 -23.15 -33.35
N LEU A 305 10.93 -24.37 -32.98
CA LEU A 305 11.66 -25.60 -33.30
C LEU A 305 11.08 -26.40 -34.48
N ILE A 306 10.03 -25.88 -35.14
CA ILE A 306 9.56 -26.39 -36.44
C ILE A 306 9.90 -25.37 -37.52
N ASN A 307 11.18 -25.24 -37.84
CA ASN A 307 11.69 -24.91 -39.18
C ASN A 307 13.20 -24.70 -39.11
N HIS A 308 13.96 -25.80 -39.14
CA HIS A 308 15.16 -25.86 -39.96
C HIS A 308 15.44 -27.31 -40.33
N ASP A 309 15.26 -27.58 -41.62
CA ASP A 309 15.96 -28.57 -42.43
C ASP A 309 15.74 -30.07 -42.14
N CYS A 310 14.58 -30.55 -42.60
CA CYS A 310 14.55 -31.76 -43.42
C CYS A 310 15.34 -31.53 -44.72
N ALA A 311 16.67 -31.61 -44.67
CA ALA A 311 17.50 -31.76 -45.85
C ALA A 311 18.88 -32.33 -45.48
N HIS A 312 18.98 -33.67 -45.35
CA HIS A 312 19.91 -34.47 -46.15
C HIS A 312 20.00 -35.95 -45.70
N ARG A 313 19.95 -36.82 -46.73
CA ARG A 313 20.36 -38.24 -46.81
C ARG A 313 19.38 -39.23 -46.17
N THR A 314 18.84 -40.21 -46.88
CA THR A 314 19.25 -40.87 -48.14
C THR A 314 18.30 -40.66 -49.31
#